data_AF-M2SCT6-F1
#
_entry.id   AF-M2SCT6-F1
#
_cell.length_a   1.000
_cell.length_b   1.000
_cell.length_c   1.000
_cell.angle_alpha   90.00
_cell.angle_beta   90.00
_cell.angle_gamma   90.00
#
_symmetry.space_group_name_H-M   'P 1'
#
loop_
_entity.id
_entity.type
_entity.pdbx_description
1 polymer ?
#
loop_
_entity_poly.entity_id
_entity_poly.type
_entity_poly.pdbx_seq_one_letter_code
_entity_poly.pdbx_strand_id
1 'polypeptide(L)'
;MNNDEVLLESDGVIIKQSDYNRLEEDHMLNDVIVNAYLGELEKQFISCHFKVFNTFFSAKIHSICNVNDDDLREQRYNQLVNWLKDDENLTDLRFLLFPCHYESHWFTVIVCNKTQKSQPQEDWERINSDEEGAVFEIEIGKEKSYCENYKKSDIGTELQDPLSQTLLDSPFKKQTTLSLNSEINTSPNLFFSSQNSTELKKNLSQLRDASISIEPCCEDYIDSPCILVIDSLKSISQTNELTNNILEFIRWEYKRKEKEKKWDEEWEQHKRILSLDVPQQNNGVDCGVFMLYFIRKFMEYTPSDGTKFKQIVGDIDPKKERLYIKNVIRELINRKTNKVMLD
;
A
#
# COMPACT_ATOMS: atom_id res chain seq x y z
N MET A 1 6.50 35.25 13.08
CA MET A 1 6.84 34.11 12.23
C MET A 1 6.77 32.88 13.11
N ASN A 2 5.69 32.09 13.05
CA ASN A 2 5.67 30.82 13.75
C ASN A 2 6.56 29.86 12.97
N ASN A 3 7.77 29.60 13.49
CA ASN A 3 8.54 28.47 13.02
C ASN A 3 7.80 27.22 13.49
N ASP A 4 7.25 26.47 12.55
CA ASP A 4 6.61 25.18 12.80
C ASP A 4 7.69 24.19 13.31
N GLU A 5 7.54 23.75 14.55
CA GLU A 5 8.54 22.93 15.25
C GLU A 5 8.66 21.54 14.61
N VAL A 6 9.89 21.07 14.41
CA VAL A 6 10.16 19.70 13.94
C VAL A 6 10.15 18.76 15.15
N LEU A 7 9.17 17.86 15.18
CA LEU A 7 9.03 16.85 16.24
C LEU A 7 9.85 15.59 15.96
N LEU A 8 9.99 15.22 14.70
CA LEU A 8 10.79 14.08 14.26
C LEU A 8 11.47 14.40 12.93
N GLU A 9 12.75 14.05 12.83
CA GLU A 9 13.50 13.97 11.56
C GLU A 9 14.34 12.69 11.63
N SER A 10 13.84 11.61 11.02
CA SER A 10 14.51 10.31 11.06
C SER A 10 14.09 9.43 9.88
N ASP A 11 15.04 8.68 9.32
CA ASP A 11 14.81 7.73 8.22
C ASP A 11 14.05 8.33 7.01
N GLY A 12 14.26 9.61 6.71
CA GLY A 12 13.57 10.32 5.61
C GLY A 12 12.16 10.81 5.96
N VAL A 13 11.66 10.53 7.17
CA VAL A 13 10.39 11.03 7.69
C VAL A 13 10.65 12.30 8.49
N ILE A 14 9.94 13.38 8.13
CA ILE A 14 9.92 14.64 8.86
C ILE A 14 8.50 14.88 9.34
N ILE A 15 8.29 14.93 10.67
CA ILE A 15 6.99 15.26 11.28
C ILE A 15 7.14 16.59 11.99
N LYS A 16 6.35 17.58 11.59
CA LYS A 16 6.25 18.87 12.27
C LYS A 16 5.08 18.91 13.24
N GLN A 17 5.05 19.93 14.11
CA GLN A 17 3.93 20.16 15.01
C GLN A 17 2.62 20.33 14.24
N SER A 18 2.63 21.04 13.11
CA SER A 18 1.45 21.18 12.26
C SER A 18 0.94 19.85 11.69
N ASP A 19 1.83 18.91 11.36
CA ASP A 19 1.47 17.56 10.92
C ASP A 19 0.84 16.77 12.08
N TYR A 20 1.49 16.80 13.25
CA TYR A 20 1.00 16.10 14.45
C TYR A 20 -0.37 16.62 14.89
N ASN A 21 -0.62 17.92 14.80
CA ASN A 21 -1.93 18.52 15.11
C ASN A 21 -3.06 17.99 14.20
N ARG A 22 -2.76 17.39 13.04
CA ARG A 22 -3.76 16.73 12.18
C ARG A 22 -4.36 15.47 12.80
N LEU A 23 -3.76 14.96 13.87
CA LEU A 23 -4.26 13.83 14.66
C LEU A 23 -5.34 14.24 15.67
N GLU A 24 -5.56 15.53 15.90
CA GLU A 24 -6.68 16.00 16.72
C GLU A 24 -8.03 15.75 16.03
N GLU A 25 -9.13 15.80 16.80
CA GLU A 25 -10.48 15.72 16.24
C GLU A 25 -10.71 16.84 15.20
N ASP A 26 -11.66 16.60 14.30
CA ASP A 26 -12.08 17.55 13.24
C ASP A 26 -11.01 17.91 12.19
N HIS A 27 -9.86 17.23 12.18
CA HIS A 27 -8.80 17.43 11.19
C HIS A 27 -8.63 16.21 10.28
N MET A 28 -8.53 16.44 8.96
CA MET A 28 -8.15 15.39 8.02
C MET A 28 -6.71 14.95 8.26
N LEU A 29 -6.39 13.66 8.13
CA LEU A 29 -5.00 13.24 8.11
C LEU A 29 -4.30 13.79 6.83
N ASN A 30 -2.99 14.00 6.91
CA ASN A 30 -2.16 14.38 5.77
C ASN A 30 -1.20 13.25 5.39
N ASP A 31 -0.53 13.39 4.25
CA ASP A 31 0.42 12.39 3.74
C ASP A 31 1.53 12.07 4.74
N VAL A 32 2.03 13.05 5.51
CA VAL A 32 3.10 12.84 6.50
C VAL A 32 2.65 11.85 7.57
N ILE A 33 1.49 12.09 8.18
CA ILE A 33 0.95 11.22 9.23
C ILE A 33 0.56 9.86 8.68
N VAL A 34 -0.11 9.80 7.53
CA VAL A 34 -0.51 8.53 6.89
C VAL A 34 0.72 7.69 6.59
N ASN A 35 1.74 8.24 5.93
CA ASN A 35 2.95 7.51 5.58
C ASN A 35 3.78 7.11 6.81
N ALA A 36 3.87 7.96 7.83
CA ALA A 36 4.55 7.61 9.08
C ALA A 36 3.88 6.42 9.78
N TYR A 37 2.55 6.39 9.82
CA TYR A 37 1.80 5.28 10.39
C TYR A 37 1.94 3.99 9.57
N LEU A 38 1.81 4.07 8.24
CA LEU A 38 1.99 2.91 7.36
C LEU A 38 3.40 2.32 7.46
N GLY A 39 4.42 3.16 7.63
CA GLY A 39 5.79 2.71 7.88
C GLY A 39 5.97 1.97 9.21
N GLU A 40 5.18 2.29 10.24
CA GLU A 40 5.14 1.51 11.48
C GLU A 40 4.34 0.22 11.33
N LEU A 41 3.25 0.26 10.57
CA LEU A 41 2.43 -0.92 10.28
C LEU A 41 3.22 -1.98 9.48
N GLU A 42 3.97 -1.57 8.47
CA GLU A 42 4.82 -2.47 7.66
C GLU A 42 5.87 -3.20 8.53
N LYS A 43 6.42 -2.53 9.54
CA LYS A 43 7.37 -3.14 10.49
C LYS A 43 6.73 -4.17 11.41
N GLN A 44 5.43 -4.04 11.70
CA GLN A 44 4.70 -4.99 12.55
C GLN A 44 4.32 -6.25 11.79
N PHE A 45 4.03 -6.11 10.49
CA PHE A 45 3.61 -7.20 9.62
C PHE A 45 4.71 -7.54 8.61
N ILE A 46 5.87 -7.99 9.11
CA ILE A 46 6.97 -8.50 8.27
C ILE A 46 6.53 -9.83 7.65
N SER A 47 5.72 -9.74 6.61
CA SER A 47 5.20 -10.89 5.88
C SER A 47 5.58 -10.74 4.42
N CYS A 48 6.14 -11.80 3.84
CA CYS A 48 6.51 -11.87 2.43
C CYS A 48 5.30 -11.82 1.47
N HIS A 49 4.08 -11.63 1.99
CA HIS A 49 2.85 -11.62 1.22
C HIS A 49 2.29 -10.22 0.95
N PHE A 50 2.70 -9.20 1.72
CA PHE A 50 2.16 -7.84 1.61
C PHE A 50 3.18 -6.85 1.07
N LYS A 51 2.72 -5.92 0.24
CA LYS A 51 3.40 -4.67 -0.05
C LYS A 51 2.46 -3.51 0.22
N VAL A 52 2.85 -2.63 1.12
CA VAL A 52 2.14 -1.37 1.37
C VAL A 52 2.90 -0.25 0.65
N PHE A 53 2.22 0.43 -0.27
CA PHE A 53 2.78 1.60 -0.95
C PHE A 53 2.61 2.85 -0.10
N ASN A 54 3.47 3.84 -0.30
CA ASN A 54 3.25 5.17 0.24
C ASN A 54 2.16 5.92 -0.56
N THR A 55 1.65 7.00 0.00
CA THR A 55 0.57 7.80 -0.63
C THR A 55 1.00 8.47 -1.94
N PHE A 56 2.30 8.72 -2.12
CA PHE A 56 2.84 9.37 -3.32
C PHE A 56 2.88 8.45 -4.53
N PHE A 57 2.89 7.13 -4.33
CA PHE A 57 2.96 6.17 -5.42
C PHE A 57 1.70 6.20 -6.29
N SER A 58 0.51 6.15 -5.66
CA SER A 58 -0.79 6.25 -6.35
C SER A 58 -0.97 7.64 -7.00
N ALA A 59 -0.55 8.71 -6.31
CA ALA A 59 -0.54 10.06 -6.88
C ALA A 59 0.37 10.16 -8.13
N LYS A 60 1.53 9.49 -8.11
CA LYS A 60 2.44 9.46 -9.25
C LYS A 60 1.88 8.66 -10.42
N ILE A 61 1.25 7.51 -10.16
CA ILE A 61 0.54 6.72 -11.18
C ILE A 61 -0.50 7.61 -11.87
N HIS A 62 -1.35 8.30 -11.10
CA HIS A 62 -2.36 9.19 -11.65
C HIS A 62 -1.76 10.27 -12.57
N SER A 63 -0.67 10.92 -12.14
CA SER A 63 0.05 11.91 -12.96
C SER A 63 0.62 11.33 -14.25
N ILE A 64 1.01 10.05 -14.26
CA ILE A 64 1.51 9.35 -15.44
C ILE A 64 0.37 9.01 -16.41
N CYS A 65 -0.76 8.48 -15.92
CA CYS A 65 -1.92 8.14 -16.74
C CYS A 65 -2.55 9.35 -17.45
N ASN A 66 -2.44 10.55 -16.88
CA ASN A 66 -2.93 11.79 -17.49
C ASN A 66 -2.10 12.25 -18.72
N VAL A 67 -1.01 11.56 -19.06
CA VAL A 67 -0.16 11.86 -20.21
C VAL A 67 -0.73 11.22 -21.48
N ASN A 68 -1.03 12.05 -22.49
CA ASN A 68 -1.58 11.61 -23.79
C ASN A 68 -0.52 11.05 -24.78
N ASP A 69 0.72 10.85 -24.33
CA ASP A 69 1.83 10.30 -25.11
C ASP A 69 2.26 8.97 -24.49
N ASP A 70 2.04 7.87 -25.22
CA ASP A 70 2.32 6.52 -24.75
C ASP A 70 3.81 6.26 -24.54
N ASP A 71 4.69 6.82 -25.37
CA ASP A 71 6.15 6.67 -25.25
C ASP A 71 6.65 7.39 -23.98
N LEU A 72 6.14 8.60 -23.74
CA LEU A 72 6.45 9.34 -22.52
C LEU A 72 5.86 8.67 -21.27
N ARG A 73 4.68 8.07 -21.38
CA ARG A 73 4.05 7.32 -20.28
C ARG A 73 4.89 6.11 -19.90
N GLU A 74 5.29 5.30 -20.88
CA GLU A 74 6.17 4.15 -20.67
C GLU A 74 7.52 4.58 -20.04
N GLN A 75 8.11 5.67 -20.52
CA GLN A 75 9.33 6.23 -19.91
C GLN A 75 9.13 6.58 -18.43
N ARG A 76 8.00 7.20 -18.08
CA ARG A 76 7.69 7.58 -16.70
C ARG A 76 7.36 6.38 -15.81
N TYR A 77 6.71 5.35 -16.32
CA TYR A 77 6.54 4.10 -15.58
C TYR A 77 7.89 3.44 -15.30
N ASN A 78 8.81 3.41 -16.28
CA ASN A 78 10.19 2.94 -16.05
C ASN A 78 10.94 3.75 -14.99
N GLN A 79 10.62 5.04 -14.81
CA GLN A 79 11.15 5.83 -13.69
C GLN A 79 10.47 5.49 -12.36
N LEU A 80 9.16 5.25 -12.38
CA LEU A 80 8.38 4.90 -11.19
C LEU A 80 8.83 3.56 -10.59
N VAL A 81 9.15 2.56 -11.40
CA VAL A 81 9.61 1.25 -10.87
C VAL A 81 10.94 1.33 -10.14
N ASN A 82 11.73 2.39 -10.32
CA ASN A 82 12.95 2.62 -9.52
C ASN A 82 12.63 2.92 -8.04
N TRP A 83 11.36 3.17 -7.71
CA TRP A 83 10.87 3.32 -6.35
C TRP A 83 10.63 1.97 -5.67
N LEU A 84 10.60 0.87 -6.42
CA LEU A 84 10.55 -0.49 -5.91
C LEU A 84 11.96 -0.96 -5.52
N LYS A 85 12.07 -2.01 -4.68
CA LYS A 85 13.36 -2.66 -4.43
C LYS A 85 13.75 -3.51 -5.65
N ASP A 86 15.05 -3.66 -5.91
CA ASP A 86 15.55 -4.30 -7.13
C ASP A 86 15.17 -5.79 -7.23
N ASP A 87 14.99 -6.45 -6.08
CA ASP A 87 14.57 -7.85 -5.93
C ASP A 87 13.04 -8.01 -5.75
N GLU A 88 12.29 -6.91 -5.73
CA GLU A 88 10.85 -6.93 -5.48
C GLU A 88 10.09 -7.19 -6.79
N ASN A 89 9.52 -8.39 -6.87
CA ASN A 89 8.61 -8.74 -7.95
C ASN A 89 7.16 -8.68 -7.45
N LEU A 90 6.40 -7.69 -7.94
CA LEU A 90 5.02 -7.48 -7.53
C LEU A 90 4.08 -8.66 -7.84
N THR A 91 4.45 -9.54 -8.77
CA THR A 91 3.67 -10.77 -9.09
C THR A 91 3.87 -11.89 -8.07
N ASP A 92 4.97 -11.88 -7.32
CA ASP A 92 5.27 -12.90 -6.29
C ASP A 92 4.59 -12.58 -4.95
N LEU A 93 4.12 -11.34 -4.78
CA LEU A 93 3.39 -10.88 -3.61
C LEU A 93 1.89 -11.23 -3.71
N ARG A 94 1.26 -11.57 -2.57
CA ARG A 94 -0.16 -11.91 -2.53
C ARG A 94 -1.05 -10.66 -2.55
N PHE A 95 -0.64 -9.61 -1.84
CA PHE A 95 -1.42 -8.39 -1.67
C PHE A 95 -0.57 -7.14 -1.89
N LEU A 96 -1.06 -6.26 -2.75
CA LEU A 96 -0.48 -4.94 -3.00
C LEU A 96 -1.49 -3.89 -2.53
N LEU A 97 -1.15 -3.15 -1.47
CA LEU A 97 -2.02 -2.19 -0.82
C LEU A 97 -1.63 -0.78 -1.23
N PHE A 98 -2.54 -0.06 -1.87
CA PHE A 98 -2.39 1.30 -2.33
C PHE A 98 -3.26 2.24 -1.47
N PRO A 99 -2.68 2.97 -0.51
CA PRO A 99 -3.33 4.14 0.07
C PRO A 99 -3.48 5.20 -1.03
N CYS A 100 -4.69 5.74 -1.15
CA CYS A 100 -5.06 6.63 -2.24
C CYS A 100 -5.52 7.97 -1.67
N HIS A 101 -4.92 9.06 -2.14
CA HIS A 101 -5.37 10.42 -1.88
C HIS A 101 -5.75 11.07 -3.22
N TYR A 102 -7.02 11.39 -3.40
CA TYR A 102 -7.52 12.04 -4.61
C TYR A 102 -8.60 13.05 -4.24
N GLU A 103 -8.48 14.29 -4.73
CA GLU A 103 -9.46 15.38 -4.49
C GLU A 103 -9.88 15.55 -3.01
N SER A 104 -8.91 15.54 -2.07
CA SER A 104 -9.18 15.62 -0.62
C SER A 104 -9.99 14.45 -0.05
N HIS A 105 -9.91 13.28 -0.69
CA HIS A 105 -10.53 12.04 -0.23
C HIS A 105 -9.49 10.93 -0.09
N TRP A 106 -9.57 10.20 1.03
CA TRP A 106 -8.72 9.07 1.34
C TRP A 106 -9.50 7.76 1.20
N PHE A 107 -8.96 6.81 0.47
CA PHE A 107 -9.49 5.44 0.33
C PHE A 107 -8.34 4.48 0.04
N THR A 108 -8.61 3.18 -0.02
CA THR A 108 -7.56 2.22 -0.40
C THR A 108 -8.01 1.28 -1.51
N VAL A 109 -7.04 0.96 -2.37
CA VAL A 109 -7.15 -0.08 -3.40
C VAL A 109 -6.21 -1.22 -3.01
N ILE A 110 -6.71 -2.45 -2.97
CA ILE A 110 -5.91 -3.65 -2.70
C ILE A 110 -5.95 -4.55 -3.92
N VAL A 111 -4.80 -4.85 -4.50
CA VAL A 111 -4.67 -5.86 -5.56
C VAL A 111 -4.33 -7.19 -4.92
N CYS A 112 -5.21 -8.17 -5.13
CA CYS A 112 -5.08 -9.55 -4.67
C CYS A 112 -4.60 -10.42 -5.84
N ASN A 113 -3.39 -10.95 -5.73
CA ASN A 113 -2.84 -11.90 -6.70
C ASN A 113 -3.24 -13.33 -6.38
N LYS A 114 -3.41 -14.14 -7.43
CA LYS A 114 -3.49 -15.59 -7.31
C LYS A 114 -2.07 -16.13 -7.14
N THR A 115 -1.66 -16.44 -5.92
CA THR A 115 -0.37 -17.08 -5.71
C THR A 115 -0.44 -18.53 -6.21
N GLN A 116 0.26 -18.87 -7.30
CA GLN A 116 0.43 -20.27 -7.76
C GLN A 116 1.04 -21.18 -6.69
N LYS A 117 1.67 -20.60 -5.65
CA LYS A 117 2.31 -21.31 -4.54
C LYS A 117 1.43 -21.52 -3.30
N SER A 118 0.23 -20.96 -3.23
CA SER A 118 -0.70 -21.29 -2.15
C SER A 118 -1.64 -22.38 -2.64
N GLN A 119 -1.30 -23.64 -2.35
CA GLN A 119 -2.36 -24.64 -2.28
C GLN A 119 -3.35 -24.18 -1.20
N PRO A 120 -4.67 -24.30 -1.44
CA PRO A 120 -5.67 -23.96 -0.45
C PRO A 120 -5.76 -25.09 0.58
N GLN A 121 -4.80 -25.21 1.51
CA GLN A 121 -4.96 -26.09 2.67
C GLN A 121 -3.89 -25.83 3.74
N GLU A 122 -4.34 -25.69 4.99
CA GLU A 122 -3.62 -25.78 6.28
C GLU A 122 -3.25 -24.49 7.05
N ASP A 123 -2.96 -23.34 6.43
CA ASP A 123 -2.53 -22.15 7.22
C ASP A 123 -3.69 -21.33 7.83
N TRP A 124 -4.92 -21.49 7.33
CA TRP A 124 -6.08 -20.69 7.76
C TRP A 124 -6.73 -21.16 9.08
N GLU A 125 -6.56 -22.44 9.44
CA GLU A 125 -7.08 -22.99 10.72
C GLU A 125 -6.21 -22.59 11.91
N ARG A 126 -4.92 -22.38 11.70
CA ARG A 126 -3.95 -22.17 12.79
C ARG A 126 -4.01 -20.76 13.39
N ILE A 127 -4.52 -19.77 12.66
CA ILE A 127 -4.75 -18.41 13.18
C ILE A 127 -6.08 -18.34 13.97
N ASN A 128 -7.03 -19.24 13.66
CA ASN A 128 -8.37 -19.24 14.25
C ASN A 128 -8.56 -20.31 15.36
N SER A 129 -7.55 -21.14 15.65
CA SER A 129 -7.63 -22.17 16.69
C SER A 129 -7.34 -21.67 18.11
N ASP A 130 -6.78 -20.48 18.24
CA ASP A 130 -6.42 -19.91 19.53
C ASP A 130 -7.52 -18.92 19.96
N GLU A 131 -8.51 -19.47 20.67
CA GLU A 131 -9.53 -18.84 21.51
C GLU A 131 -10.34 -17.64 20.93
N GLU A 132 -11.65 -17.85 20.83
CA GLU A 132 -12.67 -16.80 20.72
C GLU A 132 -12.37 -15.64 21.68
N GLY A 133 -11.99 -14.48 21.15
CA GLY A 133 -11.88 -13.24 21.91
C GLY A 133 -10.48 -12.77 22.29
N ALA A 134 -9.41 -13.25 21.64
CA ALA A 134 -8.11 -12.57 21.73
C ALA A 134 -8.20 -11.17 21.08
N VAL A 135 -8.55 -10.17 21.89
CA VAL A 135 -8.29 -8.77 21.59
C VAL A 135 -6.77 -8.69 21.36
N PHE A 136 -6.35 -8.51 20.11
CA PHE A 136 -4.98 -8.11 19.80
C PHE A 136 -4.76 -6.70 20.33
N GLU A 137 -4.53 -6.57 21.64
CA GLU A 137 -3.94 -5.37 22.21
C GLU A 137 -2.54 -5.25 21.61
N ILE A 138 -2.33 -4.15 20.89
CA ILE A 138 -1.01 -3.75 20.43
C ILE A 138 -0.15 -3.48 21.66
N GLU A 139 0.73 -4.42 21.99
CA GLU A 139 1.86 -4.14 22.87
C GLU A 139 2.85 -3.26 22.11
N ILE A 140 2.61 -1.94 22.18
CA ILE A 140 3.51 -0.92 21.66
C ILE A 140 4.91 -1.16 22.25
N GLY A 141 5.92 -1.35 21.39
CA GLY A 141 7.32 -1.41 21.80
C GLY A 141 7.96 -2.80 21.88
N LYS A 142 7.29 -3.87 21.45
CA LYS A 142 7.94 -5.19 21.22
C LYS A 142 7.90 -5.57 19.75
N GLU A 143 9.06 -5.87 19.18
CA GLU A 143 9.15 -6.59 17.91
C GLU A 143 8.50 -7.96 18.09
N LYS A 144 7.34 -8.20 17.48
CA LYS A 144 6.81 -9.54 17.33
C LYS A 144 7.26 -10.04 15.94
N SER A 145 8.23 -10.94 15.94
CA SER A 145 8.59 -11.73 14.75
C SER A 145 7.47 -12.75 14.53
N TYR A 146 6.62 -12.53 13.53
CA TYR A 146 5.72 -13.56 13.02
C TYR A 146 6.09 -13.90 11.58
N CYS A 147 7.20 -14.62 11.41
CA CYS A 147 7.51 -15.41 10.21
C CYS A 147 8.77 -16.28 10.33
N GLU A 148 9.14 -16.82 11.51
CA GLU A 148 10.37 -17.64 11.62
C GLU A 148 10.32 -19.01 10.92
N ASN A 149 9.17 -19.44 10.39
CA ASN A 149 9.05 -20.78 9.79
C ASN A 149 9.21 -20.84 8.26
N TYR A 150 9.46 -19.71 7.59
CA TYR A 150 9.77 -19.71 6.15
C TYR A 150 11.27 -19.51 5.90
N LYS A 151 12.07 -20.53 6.22
CA LYS A 151 13.27 -20.97 5.45
C LYS A 151 13.96 -22.15 6.15
N LYS A 152 13.84 -23.35 5.57
CA LYS A 152 14.94 -24.33 5.52
C LYS A 152 14.69 -25.33 4.39
N SER A 153 15.33 -25.09 3.25
CA SER A 153 15.83 -26.19 2.42
C SER A 153 17.34 -26.20 2.61
N ASP A 154 17.83 -27.26 3.24
CA ASP A 154 19.21 -27.46 3.67
C ASP A 154 20.21 -27.41 2.53
N ILE A 155 21.31 -26.65 2.70
CA ILE A 155 22.68 -27.13 2.42
C ILE A 155 23.58 -26.51 3.50
N GLY A 156 24.17 -27.35 4.35
CA GLY A 156 25.00 -26.95 5.48
C GLY A 156 26.45 -26.60 5.08
N THR A 157 27.03 -25.64 5.80
CA THR A 157 28.35 -25.76 6.46
C THR A 157 28.57 -24.57 7.40
N GLU A 158 29.33 -24.82 8.47
CA GLU A 158 29.43 -24.05 9.71
C GLU A 158 30.10 -22.66 9.62
N LEU A 159 29.57 -21.76 10.46
CA LEU A 159 30.23 -20.74 11.30
C LEU A 159 31.17 -19.69 10.66
N GLN A 160 30.68 -18.44 10.59
CA GLN A 160 31.09 -17.35 11.49
C GLN A 160 30.08 -16.19 11.42
N ASP A 161 29.75 -15.64 12.59
CA ASP A 161 28.83 -14.53 12.88
C ASP A 161 29.39 -13.16 12.41
N PRO A 162 28.61 -12.37 11.66
CA PRO A 162 28.59 -10.93 11.91
C PRO A 162 27.16 -10.34 11.85
N LEU A 163 26.45 -10.37 12.97
CA LEU A 163 25.43 -9.37 13.33
C LEU A 163 26.09 -7.98 13.37
N SER A 164 25.97 -7.17 12.32
CA SER A 164 26.03 -5.68 12.37
C SER A 164 25.74 -4.92 11.07
N GLN A 165 25.40 -5.55 9.93
CA GLN A 165 25.34 -4.81 8.65
C GLN A 165 24.01 -4.79 7.87
N THR A 166 22.92 -5.40 8.34
CA THR A 166 21.70 -5.59 7.49
C THR A 166 20.45 -4.77 7.89
N LEU A 167 20.55 -3.82 8.81
CA LEU A 167 19.40 -3.01 9.27
C LEU A 167 19.15 -1.70 8.48
N LEU A 168 19.60 -1.57 7.23
CA LEU A 168 19.57 -0.27 6.52
C LEU A 168 18.54 -0.09 5.39
N ASP A 169 17.83 -1.13 4.92
CA ASP A 169 17.01 -1.01 3.70
C ASP A 169 15.48 -1.06 3.94
N SER A 170 14.97 0.00 4.59
CA SER A 170 13.53 0.29 4.59
C SER A 170 13.11 0.87 3.22
N PRO A 171 12.04 0.34 2.58
CA PRO A 171 11.54 0.81 1.28
C PRO A 171 11.11 2.28 1.26
N PHE A 172 10.90 2.91 2.42
CA PHE A 172 10.53 4.32 2.54
C PHE A 172 11.63 5.31 2.15
N LYS A 173 12.92 4.92 2.24
CA LYS A 173 14.07 5.82 2.01
C LYS A 173 14.26 6.22 0.55
N LYS A 174 13.97 5.33 -0.42
CA LYS A 174 14.11 5.66 -1.86
C LYS A 174 13.00 6.60 -2.36
N GLN A 175 11.87 6.69 -1.65
CA GLN A 175 10.68 7.41 -2.09
C GLN A 175 10.51 8.81 -1.46
N THR A 176 11.31 9.15 -0.44
CA THR A 176 11.21 10.42 0.34
C THR A 176 12.12 11.54 -0.16
N THR A 177 13.04 11.30 -1.12
CA THR A 177 14.03 12.31 -1.56
C THR A 177 13.50 13.39 -2.51
N LEU A 178 12.19 13.46 -2.77
CA LEU A 178 11.59 14.56 -3.54
C LEU A 178 10.88 15.53 -2.59
N SER A 179 11.69 16.33 -1.89
CA SER A 179 11.21 17.55 -1.27
C SER A 179 10.60 18.48 -2.33
N LEU A 180 9.40 18.98 -2.03
CA LEU A 180 8.75 20.06 -2.75
C LEU A 180 9.73 21.24 -2.86
N ASN A 181 10.31 21.42 -4.05
CA ASN A 181 10.71 22.68 -4.66
C ASN A 181 11.50 22.40 -5.94
N SER A 182 10.80 22.26 -7.07
CA SER A 182 11.28 22.84 -8.33
C SER A 182 10.17 22.81 -9.38
N GLU A 183 9.76 24.01 -9.77
CA GLU A 183 9.34 24.22 -11.16
C GLU A 183 10.50 23.78 -12.06
N ILE A 184 10.33 22.73 -12.86
CA ILE A 184 11.25 22.42 -13.96
C ILE A 184 10.46 22.24 -15.24
N ASN A 185 10.39 23.36 -15.94
CA ASN A 185 10.51 23.56 -17.38
C ASN A 185 10.76 22.29 -18.24
N THR A 186 9.87 22.14 -19.23
CA THR A 186 10.11 21.71 -20.63
C THR A 186 11.55 21.32 -21.03
N SER A 187 11.72 20.06 -21.51
CA SER A 187 12.61 19.49 -22.56
C SER A 187 13.87 20.24 -23.06
N PRO A 188 14.93 19.59 -23.66
CA PRO A 188 14.90 18.30 -24.39
C PRO A 188 16.15 17.37 -24.29
N ASN A 189 16.02 16.19 -24.91
CA ASN A 189 17.05 15.29 -25.50
C ASN A 189 17.88 14.37 -24.60
N LEU A 190 17.57 13.06 -24.68
CA LEU A 190 18.60 12.04 -24.90
C LEU A 190 18.05 10.93 -25.80
N PHE A 191 18.65 10.87 -26.99
CA PHE A 191 18.54 9.79 -27.97
C PHE A 191 19.08 8.49 -27.38
N PHE A 192 18.28 7.42 -27.39
CA PHE A 192 18.81 6.06 -27.39
C PHE A 192 17.99 5.20 -28.34
N SER A 193 18.72 4.44 -29.15
CA SER A 193 18.25 3.67 -30.31
C SER A 193 17.26 2.58 -29.93
N SER A 194 16.11 2.61 -30.59
CA SER A 194 15.07 1.60 -30.57
C SER A 194 15.57 0.27 -31.12
N GLN A 195 15.25 -0.85 -30.46
CA GLN A 195 14.64 -2.03 -31.08
C GLN A 195 13.69 -2.70 -30.05
N ASN A 196 12.46 -3.04 -30.47
CA ASN A 196 11.33 -3.65 -29.74
C ASN A 196 10.16 -2.77 -29.25
N SER A 197 9.92 -1.59 -29.85
CA SER A 197 8.84 -0.67 -29.47
C SER A 197 7.48 -0.94 -30.12
N THR A 198 7.38 -1.75 -31.17
CA THR A 198 6.14 -1.87 -31.98
C THR A 198 5.07 -2.78 -31.38
N GLU A 199 5.43 -3.76 -30.56
CA GLU A 199 4.50 -4.75 -29.99
C GLU A 199 3.88 -4.24 -28.67
N LEU A 200 4.66 -3.54 -27.84
CA LEU A 200 4.18 -2.87 -26.62
C LEU A 200 3.21 -1.71 -26.93
N LYS A 201 3.47 -0.94 -28.00
CA LYS A 201 2.62 0.16 -28.48
C LYS A 201 1.20 -0.27 -28.86
N LYS A 202 1.05 -1.45 -29.47
CA LYS A 202 -0.29 -2.00 -29.78
C LYS A 202 -1.07 -2.40 -28.53
N ASN A 203 -0.37 -2.73 -27.46
CA ASN A 203 -0.98 -3.24 -26.22
C ASN A 203 -1.42 -2.11 -25.27
N LEU A 204 -0.73 -0.97 -25.21
CA LEU A 204 -1.16 0.17 -24.36
C LEU A 204 -2.48 0.80 -24.83
N SER A 205 -2.64 0.98 -26.14
CA SER A 205 -3.87 1.54 -26.74
C SER A 205 -5.09 0.64 -26.52
N GLN A 206 -4.92 -0.69 -26.58
CA GLN A 206 -6.01 -1.65 -26.33
C GLN A 206 -6.43 -1.74 -24.85
N LEU A 207 -5.58 -1.37 -23.89
CA LEU A 207 -5.91 -1.37 -22.46
C LEU A 207 -6.88 -0.24 -22.05
N ARG A 208 -7.04 0.78 -22.91
CA ARG A 208 -7.80 2.02 -22.63
C ARG A 208 -9.30 1.92 -22.90
N ASP A 209 -9.74 0.95 -23.73
CA ASP A 209 -11.10 0.89 -24.28
C ASP A 209 -12.11 0.11 -23.41
N ALA A 210 -11.68 -0.47 -22.28
CA ALA A 210 -12.59 -1.15 -21.35
C ALA A 210 -12.98 -0.21 -20.20
N SER A 211 -14.15 0.44 -20.29
CA SER A 211 -14.78 1.07 -19.13
C SER A 211 -15.04 0.01 -18.06
N ILE A 212 -14.45 0.17 -16.87
CA ILE A 212 -14.60 -0.79 -15.78
C ILE A 212 -15.91 -0.54 -15.04
N SER A 213 -16.77 -1.56 -14.99
CA SER A 213 -17.90 -1.60 -14.07
C SER A 213 -17.42 -2.11 -12.71
N ILE A 214 -17.39 -1.25 -11.71
CA ILE A 214 -17.21 -1.69 -10.32
C ILE A 214 -18.52 -2.33 -9.87
N GLU A 215 -18.48 -3.62 -9.54
CA GLU A 215 -19.65 -4.34 -9.06
C GLU A 215 -19.83 -4.12 -7.55
N PRO A 216 -21.05 -3.80 -7.07
CA PRO A 216 -21.35 -3.74 -5.65
C PRO A 216 -21.33 -5.16 -5.05
N CYS A 217 -20.59 -5.35 -3.97
CA CYS A 217 -20.27 -6.66 -3.39
C CYS A 217 -21.49 -7.31 -2.68
N CYS A 218 -21.87 -8.53 -3.09
CA CYS A 218 -22.59 -9.48 -2.25
C CYS A 218 -22.03 -10.90 -2.48
N GLU A 219 -21.25 -11.39 -1.51
CA GLU A 219 -20.66 -12.75 -1.45
C GLU A 219 -19.50 -13.08 -2.41
N ASP A 220 -18.39 -12.34 -2.29
CA ASP A 220 -17.20 -12.55 -3.14
C ASP A 220 -15.98 -13.02 -2.34
N TYR A 221 -15.55 -14.25 -2.63
CA TYR A 221 -14.33 -14.84 -2.10
C TYR A 221 -13.07 -14.13 -2.66
N ILE A 222 -12.17 -13.74 -1.77
CA ILE A 222 -10.83 -13.17 -2.02
C ILE A 222 -9.81 -14.31 -2.25
N ASP A 223 -10.27 -15.41 -2.87
CA ASP A 223 -9.46 -16.57 -3.24
C ASP A 223 -9.12 -16.60 -4.74
N SER A 224 -9.65 -15.65 -5.51
CA SER A 224 -9.35 -15.41 -6.93
C SER A 224 -8.68 -14.04 -7.12
N PRO A 225 -8.00 -13.80 -8.25
CA PRO A 225 -7.55 -12.46 -8.63
C PRO A 225 -8.64 -11.41 -8.42
N CYS A 226 -8.37 -10.37 -7.64
CA CYS A 226 -9.31 -9.27 -7.51
C CYS A 226 -8.64 -7.95 -7.15
N ILE A 227 -9.35 -6.87 -7.40
CA ILE A 227 -9.01 -5.51 -6.99
C ILE A 227 -10.11 -5.06 -6.06
N LEU A 228 -9.77 -4.85 -4.80
CA LEU A 228 -10.69 -4.41 -3.76
C LEU A 228 -10.61 -2.88 -3.66
N VAL A 229 -11.74 -2.21 -3.80
CA VAL A 229 -11.89 -0.78 -3.53
C VAL A 229 -12.61 -0.63 -2.20
N ILE A 230 -11.94 -0.02 -1.23
CA ILE A 230 -12.45 0.14 0.14
C ILE A 230 -12.53 1.62 0.45
N ASP A 231 -13.76 2.12 0.57
CA ASP A 231 -14.07 3.54 0.68
C ASP A 231 -15.17 3.79 1.73
N SER A 232 -14.88 4.63 2.72
CA SER A 232 -15.80 5.05 3.78
C SER A 232 -16.78 6.16 3.37
N LEU A 233 -16.65 6.73 2.17
CA LEU A 233 -17.57 7.74 1.60
C LEU A 233 -18.31 7.26 0.35
N LYS A 234 -17.98 6.08 -0.21
CA LYS A 234 -18.53 5.55 -1.47
C LYS A 234 -18.47 6.57 -2.62
N SER A 235 -17.35 7.27 -2.78
CA SER A 235 -17.13 8.27 -3.84
C SER A 235 -16.80 7.57 -5.16
N ILE A 236 -17.82 7.00 -5.80
CA ILE A 236 -17.69 6.10 -6.97
C ILE A 236 -16.87 6.73 -8.10
N SER A 237 -17.10 8.00 -8.45
CA SER A 237 -16.37 8.62 -9.56
C SER A 237 -14.87 8.78 -9.29
N GLN A 238 -14.51 9.28 -8.10
CA GLN A 238 -13.12 9.51 -7.69
C GLN A 238 -12.36 8.19 -7.54
N THR A 239 -13.00 7.20 -6.92
CA THR A 239 -12.42 5.87 -6.73
C THR A 239 -12.21 5.13 -8.05
N ASN A 240 -13.17 5.21 -8.98
CA ASN A 240 -13.06 4.57 -10.30
C ASN A 240 -11.82 5.03 -11.07
N GLU A 241 -11.59 6.34 -11.15
CA GLU A 241 -10.51 6.91 -11.95
C GLU A 241 -9.13 6.43 -11.47
N LEU A 242 -8.85 6.58 -10.18
CA LEU A 242 -7.56 6.17 -9.63
C LEU A 242 -7.40 4.65 -9.63
N THR A 243 -8.48 3.88 -9.40
CA THR A 243 -8.46 2.41 -9.50
C THR A 243 -8.09 1.97 -10.91
N ASN A 244 -8.65 2.61 -11.95
CA ASN A 244 -8.31 2.33 -13.34
C ASN A 244 -6.83 2.62 -13.63
N ASN A 245 -6.32 3.74 -13.12
CA ASN A 245 -4.92 4.12 -13.28
C ASN A 245 -3.97 3.12 -12.59
N ILE A 246 -4.30 2.68 -11.38
CA ILE A 246 -3.55 1.63 -10.66
C ILE A 246 -3.57 0.33 -11.46
N LEU A 247 -4.72 -0.08 -12.00
CA LEU A 247 -4.80 -1.28 -12.82
C LEU A 247 -3.99 -1.17 -14.12
N GLU A 248 -3.99 0.00 -14.77
CA GLU A 248 -3.13 0.24 -15.94
C GLU A 248 -1.66 0.04 -15.59
N PHE A 249 -1.21 0.62 -14.46
CA PHE A 249 0.16 0.42 -13.97
C PHE A 249 0.47 -1.06 -13.69
N ILE A 250 -0.43 -1.78 -12.99
CA ILE A 250 -0.25 -3.21 -12.68
C ILE A 250 -0.13 -4.03 -13.96
N ARG A 251 -1.01 -3.80 -14.94
CA ARG A 251 -0.94 -4.46 -16.26
C ARG A 251 0.38 -4.19 -16.96
N TRP A 252 0.84 -2.93 -16.95
CA TRP A 252 2.11 -2.56 -17.54
C TRP A 252 3.30 -3.24 -16.83
N GLU A 253 3.31 -3.23 -15.49
CA GLU A 253 4.40 -3.82 -14.70
C GLU A 253 4.47 -5.33 -14.88
N TYR A 254 3.33 -6.01 -14.92
CA TYR A 254 3.26 -7.45 -15.11
C TYR A 254 3.73 -7.85 -16.52
N LYS A 255 3.27 -7.14 -17.56
CA LYS A 255 3.74 -7.34 -18.95
C LYS A 255 5.22 -7.05 -19.13
N ARG A 256 5.75 -6.07 -18.41
CA ARG A 256 7.19 -5.76 -18.44
C ARG A 256 8.02 -6.92 -17.91
N LYS A 257 7.54 -7.60 -16.86
CA LYS A 257 8.17 -8.78 -16.23
C LYS A 257 7.89 -10.09 -16.98
N GLU A 258 6.85 -10.16 -17.83
CA GLU A 258 6.54 -11.33 -18.69
C GLU A 258 7.67 -11.73 -19.66
N LYS A 259 8.63 -10.84 -19.94
CA LYS A 259 9.85 -11.21 -20.70
C LYS A 259 10.73 -12.25 -19.95
N GLU A 260 10.42 -12.55 -18.69
CA GLU A 260 11.15 -13.51 -17.86
C GLU A 260 10.30 -14.70 -17.35
N LYS A 261 8.96 -14.64 -17.41
CA LYS A 261 8.05 -15.76 -17.08
C LYS A 261 6.71 -15.63 -17.81
N LYS A 262 6.09 -16.76 -18.18
CA LYS A 262 4.67 -16.82 -18.59
C LYS A 262 3.81 -16.39 -17.40
N TRP A 263 3.37 -15.15 -17.41
CA TRP A 263 2.29 -14.65 -16.59
C TRP A 263 1.17 -14.19 -17.54
N ASP A 264 -0.05 -13.99 -17.05
CA ASP A 264 -1.05 -15.05 -17.20
C ASP A 264 -2.30 -14.39 -17.79
N GLU A 265 -2.65 -14.69 -19.05
CA GLU A 265 -3.94 -14.31 -19.63
C GLU A 265 -5.10 -14.67 -18.69
N GLU A 266 -4.89 -15.69 -17.83
CA GLU A 266 -5.78 -16.10 -16.76
C GLU A 266 -6.04 -15.00 -15.70
N TRP A 267 -5.03 -14.25 -15.21
CA TRP A 267 -5.28 -13.20 -14.22
C TRP A 267 -6.12 -12.07 -14.82
N GLU A 268 -5.77 -11.64 -16.04
CA GLU A 268 -6.50 -10.57 -16.73
C GLU A 268 -7.95 -10.99 -17.05
N GLN A 269 -8.15 -12.27 -17.40
CA GLN A 269 -9.47 -12.85 -17.68
C GLN A 269 -10.34 -13.05 -16.43
N HIS A 270 -9.74 -13.45 -15.30
CA HIS A 270 -10.49 -13.82 -14.10
C HIS A 270 -10.53 -12.73 -13.02
N LYS A 271 -9.75 -11.65 -13.16
CA LYS A 271 -9.76 -10.59 -12.16
C LYS A 271 -11.14 -9.96 -12.02
N ARG A 272 -11.52 -9.70 -10.78
CA ARG A 272 -12.75 -9.00 -10.42
C ARG A 272 -12.41 -7.66 -9.79
N ILE A 273 -13.28 -6.66 -9.94
CA ILE A 273 -13.10 -5.34 -9.33
C ILE A 273 -14.29 -5.11 -8.41
N LEU A 274 -14.02 -5.15 -7.11
CA LEU A 274 -15.02 -5.27 -6.06
C LEU A 274 -14.98 -4.03 -5.18
N SER A 275 -16.10 -3.33 -5.05
CA SER A 275 -16.25 -2.33 -3.99
C SER A 275 -16.79 -3.00 -2.73
N LEU A 276 -15.99 -3.04 -1.67
CA LEU A 276 -16.37 -3.70 -0.43
C LEU A 276 -17.37 -2.85 0.36
N ASP A 277 -18.42 -3.49 0.87
CA ASP A 277 -19.36 -2.83 1.76
C ASP A 277 -18.77 -2.77 3.17
N VAL A 278 -18.22 -1.61 3.53
CA VAL A 278 -17.60 -1.32 4.82
C VAL A 278 -18.35 -0.22 5.56
N PRO A 279 -18.15 -0.05 6.88
CA PRO A 279 -18.72 1.08 7.62
C PRO A 279 -18.39 2.41 6.95
N GLN A 280 -19.41 3.26 6.86
CA GLN A 280 -19.32 4.56 6.22
C GLN A 280 -19.14 5.64 7.28
N GLN A 281 -18.24 6.58 7.02
CA GLN A 281 -18.06 7.71 7.91
C GLN A 281 -19.26 8.66 7.83
N ASN A 282 -19.50 9.40 8.91
CA ASN A 282 -20.59 10.37 9.02
C ASN A 282 -20.12 11.83 9.02
N ASN A 283 -18.82 12.07 8.83
CA ASN A 283 -18.20 13.40 8.78
C ASN A 283 -17.28 13.53 7.56
N GLY A 284 -16.76 14.73 7.30
CA GLY A 284 -15.94 15.01 6.12
C GLY A 284 -14.43 14.85 6.30
N VAL A 285 -13.95 14.38 7.47
CA VAL A 285 -12.53 14.49 7.84
C VAL A 285 -11.87 13.17 8.22
N ASP A 286 -12.65 12.15 8.55
CA ASP A 286 -12.13 10.87 9.05
C ASP A 286 -11.77 9.85 7.95
N CYS A 287 -11.88 10.17 6.66
CA CYS A 287 -11.58 9.21 5.59
C CYS A 287 -10.16 8.63 5.68
N GLY A 288 -9.18 9.43 6.11
CA GLY A 288 -7.82 8.95 6.38
C GLY A 288 -7.74 7.98 7.56
N VAL A 289 -8.55 8.19 8.61
CA VAL A 289 -8.62 7.30 9.79
C VAL A 289 -9.24 5.96 9.39
N PHE A 290 -10.36 5.99 8.66
CA PHE A 290 -11.01 4.77 8.14
C PHE A 290 -10.09 3.98 7.21
N MET A 291 -9.42 4.66 6.27
CA MET A 291 -8.46 4.02 5.35
C MET A 291 -7.35 3.28 6.12
N LEU A 292 -6.72 3.93 7.10
CA LEU A 292 -5.66 3.31 7.91
C LEU A 292 -6.18 2.12 8.73
N TYR A 293 -7.38 2.23 9.30
CA TYR A 293 -8.05 1.14 10.00
C TYR A 293 -8.30 -0.06 9.09
N PHE A 294 -8.85 0.18 7.89
CA PHE A 294 -9.12 -0.88 6.92
C PHE A 294 -7.86 -1.59 6.46
N ILE A 295 -6.79 -0.84 6.16
CA ILE A 295 -5.48 -1.42 5.80
C ILE A 295 -4.96 -2.30 6.95
N ARG A 296 -4.95 -1.77 8.18
CA ARG A 296 -4.48 -2.51 9.36
C ARG A 296 -5.30 -3.78 9.59
N LYS A 297 -6.63 -3.70 9.57
CA LYS A 297 -7.51 -4.85 9.78
C LYS A 297 -7.42 -5.87 8.65
N PHE A 298 -7.22 -5.43 7.41
CA PHE A 298 -6.98 -6.35 6.30
C PHE A 298 -5.69 -7.15 6.50
N MET A 299 -4.61 -6.50 6.94
CA MET A 299 -3.33 -7.16 7.21
C MET A 299 -3.38 -8.06 8.46
N GLU A 300 -4.11 -7.65 9.50
CA GLU A 300 -4.28 -8.41 10.76
C GLU A 300 -5.05 -9.72 10.55
N TYR A 301 -6.14 -9.70 9.76
CA TYR A 301 -7.04 -10.85 9.63
C TYR A 301 -6.96 -11.57 8.28
N THR A 302 -6.44 -10.93 7.23
CA THR A 302 -6.38 -11.47 5.86
C THR A 302 -7.69 -12.15 5.45
N PRO A 303 -8.82 -11.42 5.39
CA PRO A 303 -10.14 -12.01 5.26
C PRO A 303 -10.27 -12.80 3.95
N SER A 304 -10.98 -13.94 4.00
CA SER A 304 -11.23 -14.78 2.82
C SER A 304 -12.30 -14.23 1.89
N ASP A 305 -13.12 -13.28 2.33
CA ASP A 305 -14.22 -12.69 1.56
C ASP A 305 -14.64 -11.33 2.12
N GLY A 306 -15.38 -10.56 1.31
CA GLY A 306 -15.86 -9.24 1.69
C GLY A 306 -16.83 -9.23 2.88
N THR A 307 -17.62 -10.28 3.08
CA THR A 307 -18.59 -10.37 4.18
C THR A 307 -17.88 -10.50 5.53
N LYS A 308 -16.85 -11.36 5.61
CA LYS A 308 -15.99 -11.46 6.80
C LYS A 308 -15.26 -10.16 7.07
N PHE A 309 -14.74 -9.50 6.03
CA PHE A 309 -14.08 -8.21 6.22
C PHE A 309 -15.05 -7.17 6.83
N LYS A 310 -16.27 -7.06 6.31
CA LYS A 310 -17.32 -6.19 6.87
C LYS A 310 -17.60 -6.48 8.34
N GLN A 311 -17.62 -7.75 8.75
CA GLN A 311 -17.81 -8.13 10.16
C GLN A 311 -16.63 -7.68 11.03
N ILE A 312 -15.39 -7.89 10.56
CA ILE A 312 -14.16 -7.49 11.25
C ILE A 312 -14.12 -5.98 11.49
N VAL A 313 -14.53 -5.19 10.49
CA VAL A 313 -14.44 -3.72 10.55
C VAL A 313 -15.69 -3.05 11.12
N GLY A 314 -16.74 -3.82 11.41
CA GLY A 314 -18.11 -3.33 11.61
C GLY A 314 -18.32 -2.43 12.84
N ASP A 315 -17.44 -2.51 13.83
CA ASP A 315 -17.54 -1.84 15.13
C ASP A 315 -16.61 -0.63 15.28
N ILE A 316 -16.08 -0.11 14.16
CA ILE A 316 -15.16 1.03 14.17
C ILE A 316 -15.72 2.22 14.97
N ASP A 317 -14.92 2.68 15.93
CA ASP A 317 -15.08 3.97 16.61
C ASP A 317 -13.98 4.92 16.09
N PRO A 318 -14.30 5.88 15.21
CA PRO A 318 -13.30 6.75 14.58
C PRO A 318 -12.51 7.58 15.58
N LYS A 319 -13.10 7.94 16.73
CA LYS A 319 -12.39 8.70 17.77
C LYS A 319 -11.34 7.85 18.46
N LYS A 320 -11.70 6.61 18.82
CA LYS A 320 -10.74 5.65 19.38
C LYS A 320 -9.64 5.31 18.39
N GLU A 321 -9.98 5.13 17.11
CA GLU A 321 -8.99 4.82 16.08
C GLU A 321 -8.04 5.99 15.84
N ARG A 322 -8.55 7.22 15.80
CA ARG A 322 -7.72 8.42 15.71
C ARG A 322 -6.75 8.53 16.88
N LEU A 323 -7.22 8.28 18.10
CA LEU A 323 -6.37 8.24 19.30
C LEU A 323 -5.32 7.11 19.20
N TYR A 324 -5.71 5.95 18.67
CA TYR A 324 -4.80 4.85 18.44
C TYR A 324 -3.67 5.23 17.47
N ILE A 325 -4.00 5.84 16.32
CA ILE A 325 -3.01 6.36 15.36
C ILE A 325 -2.11 7.40 16.03
N LYS A 326 -2.69 8.33 16.81
CA LYS A 326 -1.94 9.36 17.55
C LYS A 326 -0.91 8.73 18.49
N ASN A 327 -1.30 7.69 19.22
CA ASN A 327 -0.40 6.96 20.10
C ASN A 327 0.75 6.28 19.34
N VAL A 328 0.46 5.63 18.21
CA VAL A 328 1.52 5.02 17.38
C VAL A 328 2.52 6.06 16.89
N ILE A 329 2.06 7.22 16.41
CA ILE A 329 2.94 8.30 15.94
C ILE A 329 3.75 8.90 17.10
N ARG A 330 3.13 9.11 18.27
CA ARG A 330 3.83 9.59 19.47
C ARG A 330 4.95 8.64 19.89
N GLU A 331 4.68 7.35 19.89
CA GLU A 331 5.65 6.32 20.27
C GLU A 331 6.79 6.21 19.25
N LEU A 332 6.50 6.38 17.96
CA LEU A 332 7.52 6.56 16.93
C LEU A 332 8.42 7.78 17.24
N ILE A 333 7.84 8.94 17.53
CA ILE A 333 8.59 10.16 17.89
C ILE A 333 9.46 9.90 19.13
N ASN A 334 8.87 9.36 20.19
CA ASN A 334 9.56 9.12 21.46
C ASN A 334 10.77 8.19 21.27
N ARG A 335 10.56 7.04 20.61
CA ARG A 335 11.61 6.04 20.35
C ARG A 335 12.74 6.59 19.48
N LYS A 336 12.45 7.44 18.49
CA LYS A 336 13.45 7.96 17.55
C LYS A 336 14.19 9.19 18.06
N THR A 337 13.58 9.97 18.95
CA THR A 337 14.18 11.21 19.48
C THR A 337 14.80 11.03 20.87
N ASN A 338 14.55 9.91 21.54
CA ASN A 338 14.86 9.70 22.95
C ASN A 338 14.27 10.80 23.87
N LYS A 339 13.17 11.42 23.46
CA LYS A 339 12.40 12.40 24.24
C LYS A 339 11.06 11.78 24.62
N VAL A 340 10.49 12.20 25.75
CA VAL A 340 9.12 11.80 26.14
C VAL A 340 8.18 12.96 25.82
N MET A 341 7.36 12.78 24.79
CA MET A 341 6.21 13.64 24.52
C MET A 341 5.07 13.21 25.46
N LEU A 342 4.63 14.10 26.36
CA LEU A 342 3.46 13.88 27.24
C LEU A 342 2.19 14.44 26.58
N ASP A 343 1.02 13.99 27.05
CA ASP A 343 -0.32 14.38 26.56
C ASP A 343 -0.58 15.90 26.56
#